data_AF-A0A958FCK6-F1
#
_entry.id   AF-A0A958FCK6-F1
#
_cell.length_a   1.000
_cell.length_b   1.000
_cell.length_c   1.000
_cell.angle_alpha   90.00
_cell.angle_beta   90.00
_cell.angle_gamma   90.00
#
_symmetry.space_group_name_H-M   'P 1'
#
loop_
_entity.id
_entity.type
_entity.pdbx_description
1 polymer ?
#
loop_
_entity_poly.entity_id
_entity_poly.type
_entity_poly.pdbx_seq_one_letter_code
_entity_poly.pdbx_strand_id
1 'polypeptide(L)'
;MNHHNVEYCELAPDFRISRVLTGLWQIADMERDGRELDPEGTAGAMAPYAAAGLTTFDMADHYGSAEIIAGTFRRRPEAGEVQLLTKWVPPPGAVTREAVRAAVQRALDRLQMERIDLLQFHAWNYADPNWLDCLYWLQELKEAGLIRQLGLTNFDTAHLRIVVNSGIEVVSNQVCYSLIDQRARGAMSELCQRHGVKLLAFGTVAGGFLSERWLGKPEPAGDSLQTWSQMKYKRFIDTAGGWEPFQALLRTLAEVAERHGV
;
A
#
# COMPACT_ATOMS: atom_id res chain seq x y z
N MET A 1 -8.80 4.83 29.79
CA MET A 1 -8.78 4.49 28.35
C MET A 1 -7.35 4.65 27.91
N ASN A 2 -6.64 3.57 27.59
CA ASN A 2 -5.27 3.66 27.10
C ASN A 2 -5.31 4.33 25.73
N HIS A 3 -5.01 5.63 25.65
CA HIS A 3 -4.71 6.27 24.38
C HIS A 3 -3.56 5.50 23.75
N HIS A 4 -3.86 4.65 22.76
CA HIS A 4 -2.83 3.99 21.98
C HIS A 4 -2.11 5.10 21.23
N ASN A 5 -0.87 5.38 21.63
CA ASN A 5 -0.08 6.42 21.00
C ASN A 5 0.37 5.87 19.65
N VAL A 6 -0.38 6.16 18.59
CA VAL A 6 0.00 5.74 17.23
C VAL A 6 1.35 6.37 16.93
N GLU A 7 2.32 5.53 16.64
CA GLU A 7 3.63 6.00 16.23
C GLU A 7 3.55 6.59 14.81
N TYR A 8 4.33 7.63 14.57
CA TYR A 8 4.45 8.29 13.27
C TYR A 8 5.87 8.19 12.73
N CYS A 9 6.00 8.20 11.42
CA CYS A 9 7.26 8.17 10.70
C CYS A 9 7.34 9.37 9.75
N GLU A 10 8.48 10.06 9.73
CA GLU A 10 8.77 11.05 8.70
C GLU A 10 9.17 10.32 7.41
N LEU A 11 8.30 10.37 6.40
CA LEU A 11 8.50 9.71 5.11
C LEU A 11 9.42 10.55 4.22
N ALA A 12 9.27 11.87 4.29
CA ALA A 12 10.10 12.88 3.66
C ALA A 12 10.06 14.16 4.53
N PRO A 13 10.96 15.15 4.30
CA PRO A 13 10.92 16.43 5.01
C PRO A 13 9.51 17.04 5.02
N ASP A 14 9.04 17.38 6.21
CA ASP A 14 7.69 17.95 6.47
C ASP A 14 6.51 17.07 6.02
N PHE A 15 6.75 15.78 5.73
CA PHE A 15 5.72 14.82 5.35
C PHE A 15 5.76 13.58 6.23
N ARG A 16 4.89 13.58 7.23
CA ARG A 16 4.77 12.54 8.25
C ARG A 16 3.54 11.66 7.99
N ILE A 17 3.69 10.36 8.22
CA ILE A 17 2.64 9.36 8.10
C ILE A 17 2.49 8.56 9.39
N SER A 18 1.31 8.00 9.65
CA SER A 18 1.15 6.99 10.71
C SER A 18 1.97 5.75 10.34
N ARG A 19 2.63 5.13 11.33
CA ARG A 19 3.49 3.94 11.11
C ARG A 19 2.68 2.72 10.66
N VAL A 20 1.39 2.69 10.99
CA VAL A 20 0.40 1.77 10.45
C VAL A 20 -0.46 2.53 9.47
N LEU A 21 -0.55 2.01 8.24
CA LEU A 21 -1.34 2.59 7.16
C LEU A 21 -2.63 1.80 6.99
N THR A 22 -3.73 2.49 6.77
CA THR A 22 -5.02 1.86 6.45
C THR A 22 -5.15 1.74 4.94
N GLY A 23 -4.97 0.54 4.39
CA GLY A 23 -5.19 0.32 2.97
C GLY A 23 -6.67 0.12 2.63
N LEU A 24 -7.07 0.60 1.46
CA LEU A 24 -8.46 0.63 0.98
C LEU A 24 -8.75 -0.41 -0.12
N TRP A 25 -7.92 -1.44 -0.26
CA TRP A 25 -8.10 -2.46 -1.30
C TRP A 25 -9.39 -3.27 -1.14
N GLN A 26 -9.97 -3.33 0.07
CA GLN A 26 -11.25 -4.00 0.32
C GLN A 26 -12.40 -3.34 -0.45
N ILE A 27 -12.29 -2.05 -0.81
CA ILE A 27 -13.26 -1.38 -1.66
C ILE A 27 -13.39 -2.13 -3.00
N ALA A 28 -12.27 -2.52 -3.61
CA ALA A 28 -12.28 -3.31 -4.84
C ALA A 28 -12.94 -4.70 -4.67
N ASP A 29 -12.71 -5.36 -3.53
CA ASP A 29 -13.33 -6.65 -3.21
C ASP A 29 -14.85 -6.49 -2.97
N MET A 30 -15.29 -5.37 -2.35
CA MET A 30 -16.71 -5.05 -2.14
C MET A 30 -17.45 -4.71 -3.44
N GLU A 31 -16.73 -4.17 -4.43
CA GLU A 31 -17.27 -3.76 -5.73
C GLU A 31 -17.03 -4.81 -6.83
N ARG A 32 -16.42 -5.95 -6.50
CA ARG A 32 -16.00 -6.99 -7.46
C ARG A 32 -17.12 -7.53 -8.36
N ASP A 33 -18.35 -7.50 -7.87
CA ASP A 33 -19.54 -8.01 -8.55
C ASP A 33 -20.31 -6.89 -9.28
N GLY A 34 -19.65 -5.75 -9.54
CA GLY A 34 -20.25 -4.57 -10.19
C GLY A 34 -21.11 -3.71 -9.27
N ARG A 35 -21.08 -3.96 -7.97
CA ARG A 35 -21.72 -3.10 -6.97
C ARG A 35 -21.00 -1.75 -6.94
N GLU A 36 -21.77 -0.67 -6.89
CA GLU A 36 -21.24 0.67 -6.63
C GLU A 36 -21.47 1.02 -5.16
N LEU A 37 -20.42 1.46 -4.46
CA LEU A 37 -20.55 1.99 -3.11
C LEU A 37 -20.93 3.47 -3.16
N ASP A 38 -21.83 3.89 -2.26
CA ASP A 38 -22.12 5.31 -2.05
C ASP A 38 -20.89 5.98 -1.38
N PRO A 39 -20.20 6.92 -2.07
CA PRO A 39 -19.00 7.53 -1.50
C PRO A 39 -19.26 8.32 -0.22
N GLU A 40 -20.43 8.96 -0.10
CA GLU A 40 -20.77 9.73 1.10
C GLU A 40 -21.05 8.79 2.28
N GLY A 41 -21.91 7.79 2.13
CA GLY A 41 -22.12 6.80 3.19
C GLY A 41 -20.84 6.08 3.60
N THR A 42 -20.01 5.69 2.62
CA THR A 42 -18.81 4.87 2.86
C THR A 42 -17.66 5.67 3.47
N ALA A 43 -17.50 6.95 3.13
CA ALA A 43 -16.47 7.82 3.70
C ALA A 43 -16.53 7.88 5.24
N GLY A 44 -17.73 7.75 5.83
CA GLY A 44 -17.90 7.72 7.29
C GLY A 44 -17.14 6.56 7.98
N ALA A 45 -16.87 5.46 7.26
CA ALA A 45 -16.11 4.33 7.79
C ALA A 45 -14.63 4.65 8.05
N MET A 46 -14.10 5.75 7.49
CA MET A 46 -12.72 6.18 7.72
C MET A 46 -12.57 6.98 9.03
N ALA A 47 -13.64 7.60 9.53
CA ALA A 47 -13.60 8.47 10.70
C ALA A 47 -13.05 7.79 11.98
N PRO A 48 -13.43 6.54 12.33
CA PRO A 48 -12.88 5.88 13.50
C PRO A 48 -11.36 5.64 13.43
N TYR A 49 -10.80 5.43 12.23
CA TYR A 49 -9.36 5.26 12.04
C TYR A 49 -8.63 6.59 12.27
N ALA A 50 -9.12 7.67 11.67
CA ALA A 50 -8.54 9.01 11.86
C ALA A 50 -8.61 9.43 13.34
N ALA A 51 -9.75 9.22 14.00
CA ALA A 51 -9.92 9.50 15.43
C ALA A 51 -9.00 8.67 16.33
N ALA A 52 -8.59 7.47 15.89
CA ALA A 52 -7.62 6.63 16.58
C ALA A 52 -6.15 7.00 16.30
N GLY A 53 -5.88 8.02 15.47
CA GLY A 53 -4.53 8.43 15.05
C GLY A 53 -3.99 7.67 13.83
N LEU A 54 -4.77 6.80 13.21
CA LEU A 54 -4.43 6.13 11.95
C LEU A 54 -4.79 7.05 10.77
N THR A 55 -4.00 8.10 10.59
CA THR A 55 -4.30 9.22 9.67
C THR A 55 -3.83 8.99 8.24
N THR A 56 -3.14 7.89 7.96
CA THR A 56 -2.59 7.61 6.62
C THR A 56 -3.36 6.50 5.93
N PHE A 57 -3.90 6.81 4.75
CA PHE A 57 -4.71 5.90 3.94
C PHE A 57 -4.03 5.59 2.61
N ASP A 58 -3.98 4.32 2.24
CA ASP A 58 -3.31 3.81 1.04
C ASP A 58 -4.30 3.20 0.04
N MET A 59 -4.26 3.62 -1.21
CA MET A 59 -5.22 3.23 -2.26
C MET A 59 -4.56 3.11 -3.63
N ALA A 60 -5.33 2.88 -4.69
CA ALA A 60 -4.86 2.83 -6.06
C ALA A 60 -5.98 3.20 -7.04
N ASP A 61 -5.60 3.61 -8.24
CA ASP A 61 -6.49 3.88 -9.38
C ASP A 61 -7.49 2.75 -9.70
N HIS A 62 -7.06 1.50 -9.52
CA HIS A 62 -7.84 0.29 -9.78
C HIS A 62 -8.53 -0.27 -8.51
N TYR A 63 -8.44 0.40 -7.36
CA TYR A 63 -9.14 -0.03 -6.14
C TYR A 63 -10.59 0.46 -6.12
N GLY A 64 -11.36 0.12 -7.16
CA GLY A 64 -12.76 0.50 -7.25
C GLY A 64 -12.95 2.01 -7.07
N SER A 65 -13.86 2.43 -6.19
CA SER A 65 -14.15 3.82 -5.81
C SER A 65 -13.26 4.39 -4.69
N ALA A 66 -12.18 3.71 -4.27
CA ALA A 66 -11.40 4.09 -3.08
C ALA A 66 -10.87 5.53 -3.08
N GLU A 67 -10.31 6.03 -4.20
CA GLU A 67 -9.86 7.43 -4.31
C GLU A 67 -11.00 8.43 -4.13
N ILE A 68 -12.21 8.11 -4.64
CA ILE A 68 -13.38 8.97 -4.54
C ILE A 68 -13.86 9.01 -3.08
N ILE A 69 -13.96 7.85 -2.44
CA ILE A 69 -14.34 7.74 -1.02
C ILE A 69 -13.35 8.50 -0.13
N ALA A 70 -12.04 8.31 -0.35
CA ALA A 70 -11.01 8.98 0.43
C ALA A 70 -11.01 10.50 0.23
N GLY A 71 -11.20 10.96 -1.02
CA GLY A 71 -11.36 12.37 -1.33
C GLY A 71 -12.59 12.99 -0.66
N THR A 72 -13.72 12.27 -0.69
CA THR A 72 -14.95 12.66 0.01
C THR A 72 -14.76 12.74 1.52
N PHE A 73 -14.09 11.76 2.13
CA PHE A 73 -13.78 11.79 3.56
C PHE A 73 -12.93 13.00 3.93
N ARG A 74 -11.86 13.29 3.17
CA ARG A 74 -10.92 14.40 3.47
C ARG A 74 -11.59 15.76 3.60
N ARG A 75 -12.69 16.02 2.90
CA ARG A 75 -13.43 17.30 2.99
C ARG A 75 -14.28 17.43 4.25
N ARG A 76 -14.45 16.36 5.01
CA ARG A 76 -15.29 16.36 6.20
C ARG A 76 -14.55 16.95 7.40
N PRO A 77 -15.24 17.71 8.27
CA PRO A 77 -14.61 18.28 9.46
C PRO A 77 -13.93 17.24 10.35
N GLU A 78 -14.52 16.03 10.48
CA GLU A 78 -13.99 14.95 11.30
C GLU A 78 -12.75 14.25 10.73
N ALA A 79 -12.38 14.50 9.46
CA ALA A 79 -11.18 13.90 8.89
C ALA A 79 -9.92 14.45 9.56
N GLY A 80 -9.90 15.73 9.93
CA GLY A 80 -8.70 16.39 10.41
C GLY A 80 -7.57 16.34 9.36
N GLU A 81 -6.34 16.17 9.81
CA GLU A 81 -5.17 16.06 8.92
C GLU A 81 -4.90 14.59 8.55
N VAL A 82 -5.30 14.20 7.34
CA VAL A 82 -5.06 12.86 6.78
C VAL A 82 -4.13 12.91 5.58
N GLN A 83 -3.32 11.85 5.41
CA GLN A 83 -2.44 11.67 4.26
C GLN A 83 -3.05 10.62 3.33
N LEU A 84 -3.24 10.97 2.06
CA LEU A 84 -3.83 10.07 1.05
C LEU A 84 -2.76 9.61 0.05
N LEU A 85 -2.37 8.36 0.14
CA LEU A 85 -1.33 7.74 -0.68
C LEU A 85 -2.04 6.95 -1.78
N THR A 86 -1.92 7.36 -3.04
CA THR A 86 -2.48 6.61 -4.16
C THR A 86 -1.41 5.93 -5.00
N LYS A 87 -1.84 5.11 -5.95
CA LYS A 87 -0.98 4.40 -6.89
C LYS A 87 -1.55 4.54 -8.28
N TRP A 88 -0.64 4.65 -9.23
CA TRP A 88 -0.97 4.51 -10.63
C TRP A 88 -0.37 3.22 -11.18
N VAL A 89 -1.25 2.38 -11.72
CA VAL A 89 -0.91 1.14 -12.41
C VAL A 89 -1.25 1.34 -13.88
N PRO A 90 -0.28 1.71 -14.74
CA PRO A 90 -0.54 1.91 -16.16
C PRO A 90 -1.11 0.63 -16.79
N PRO A 91 -1.87 0.73 -17.89
CA PRO A 91 -2.11 -0.44 -18.72
C PRO A 91 -0.76 -1.01 -19.22
N PRO A 92 -0.65 -2.34 -19.41
CA PRO A 92 0.57 -2.92 -19.97
C PRO A 92 0.90 -2.36 -21.36
N GLY A 93 2.18 -2.14 -21.62
CA GLY A 93 2.71 -1.62 -22.88
C GLY A 93 3.17 -0.17 -22.78
N ALA A 94 3.41 0.44 -23.95
CA ALA A 94 3.94 1.79 -24.03
C ALA A 94 2.92 2.85 -23.56
N VAL A 95 3.38 3.73 -22.69
CA VAL A 95 2.66 4.89 -22.16
C VAL A 95 3.30 6.16 -22.72
N THR A 96 2.47 7.14 -23.08
CA THR A 96 2.95 8.48 -23.48
C THR A 96 2.96 9.45 -22.30
N ARG A 97 3.68 10.56 -22.46
CA ARG A 97 3.72 11.66 -21.47
C ARG A 97 2.33 12.23 -21.18
N GLU A 98 1.48 12.34 -22.19
CA GLU A 98 0.11 12.83 -22.08
C GLU A 98 -0.74 11.86 -21.25
N ALA A 99 -0.55 10.56 -21.42
CA ALA A 99 -1.25 9.54 -20.64
C ALA A 99 -0.83 9.57 -19.16
N VAL A 100 0.46 9.80 -18.85
CA VAL A 100 0.93 10.04 -17.47
C VAL A 100 0.23 11.26 -16.87
N ARG A 101 0.23 12.40 -17.57
CA ARG A 101 -0.43 13.62 -17.09
C ARG A 101 -1.93 13.40 -16.87
N ALA A 102 -2.60 12.71 -17.79
CA ALA A 102 -4.02 12.39 -17.67
C ALA A 102 -4.30 11.45 -16.48
N ALA A 103 -3.41 10.52 -16.17
CA ALA A 103 -3.53 9.65 -15.00
C ALA A 103 -3.41 10.45 -13.69
N VAL A 104 -2.42 11.34 -13.60
CA VAL A 104 -2.25 12.23 -12.42
C VAL A 104 -3.46 13.14 -12.25
N GLN A 105 -3.96 13.74 -13.34
CA GLN A 105 -5.18 14.58 -13.27
C GLN A 105 -6.39 13.78 -12.79
N ARG A 106 -6.58 12.55 -13.28
CA ARG A 106 -7.68 11.68 -12.84
C ARG A 106 -7.60 11.36 -11.36
N ALA A 107 -6.40 11.10 -10.82
CA ALA A 107 -6.21 10.86 -9.40
C ALA A 107 -6.51 12.12 -8.58
N LEU A 108 -6.05 13.31 -9.01
CA LEU A 108 -6.37 14.60 -8.40
C LEU A 108 -7.89 14.86 -8.36
N ASP A 109 -8.59 14.60 -9.47
CA ASP A 109 -10.03 14.80 -9.58
C ASP A 109 -10.79 13.85 -8.64
N ARG A 110 -10.40 12.56 -8.59
CA ARG A 110 -11.04 11.55 -7.74
C ARG A 110 -10.79 11.82 -6.26
N LEU A 111 -9.54 12.15 -5.90
CA LEU A 111 -9.16 12.54 -4.54
C LEU A 111 -9.68 13.94 -4.16
N GLN A 112 -10.12 14.73 -5.14
CA GLN A 112 -10.60 16.10 -4.96
C GLN A 112 -9.52 16.98 -4.29
N MET A 113 -8.30 16.91 -4.85
CA MET A 113 -7.10 17.56 -4.33
C MET A 113 -6.38 18.32 -5.44
N GLU A 114 -5.66 19.39 -5.09
CA GLU A 114 -4.81 20.14 -6.03
C GLU A 114 -3.40 19.55 -6.15
N ARG A 115 -2.98 18.77 -5.14
CA ARG A 115 -1.67 18.11 -5.07
C ARG A 115 -1.79 16.76 -4.36
N ILE A 116 -1.37 15.68 -5.00
CA ILE A 116 -1.38 14.32 -4.43
C ILE A 116 -0.32 14.23 -3.33
N ASP A 117 -0.66 13.71 -2.14
CA ASP A 117 0.29 13.59 -1.02
C ASP A 117 1.45 12.63 -1.33
N LEU A 118 1.13 11.45 -1.86
CA LEU A 118 2.10 10.49 -2.41
C LEU A 118 1.46 9.74 -3.58
N LEU A 119 2.12 9.76 -4.73
CA LEU A 119 1.78 8.90 -5.86
C LEU A 119 2.82 7.79 -5.98
N GLN A 120 2.39 6.52 -5.95
CA GLN A 120 3.29 5.39 -6.14
C GLN A 120 3.12 4.77 -7.52
N PHE A 121 4.22 4.46 -8.19
CA PHE A 121 4.22 3.92 -9.55
C PHE A 121 4.47 2.41 -9.60
N HIS A 122 3.71 1.70 -10.44
CA HIS A 122 3.93 0.29 -10.77
C HIS A 122 4.49 0.12 -12.18
N ALA A 123 5.51 -0.72 -12.32
CA ALA A 123 6.04 -1.14 -13.62
C ALA A 123 5.71 -2.62 -13.89
N TRP A 124 5.15 -2.91 -15.07
CA TRP A 124 4.78 -4.27 -15.48
C TRP A 124 5.95 -5.10 -15.99
N ASN A 125 6.81 -4.48 -16.82
CA ASN A 125 7.88 -5.16 -17.51
C ASN A 125 9.12 -4.26 -17.58
N TYR A 126 10.20 -4.68 -16.94
CA TYR A 126 11.43 -3.91 -16.93
C TYR A 126 12.24 -3.99 -18.23
N ALA A 127 11.95 -4.98 -19.10
CA ALA A 127 12.60 -5.08 -20.41
C ALA A 127 12.11 -3.99 -21.40
N ASP A 128 10.95 -3.39 -21.13
CA ASP A 128 10.48 -2.21 -21.84
C ASP A 128 10.96 -0.94 -21.10
N PRO A 129 11.87 -0.12 -21.63
CA PRO A 129 12.40 1.04 -20.92
C PRO A 129 11.36 2.13 -20.62
N ASN A 130 10.16 2.05 -21.20
CA ASN A 130 9.11 3.05 -21.01
C ASN A 130 8.69 3.27 -19.54
N TRP A 131 8.92 2.29 -18.65
CA TRP A 131 8.71 2.49 -17.21
C TRP A 131 9.59 3.62 -16.64
N LEU A 132 10.80 3.81 -17.19
CA LEU A 132 11.72 4.86 -16.76
C LEU A 132 11.31 6.22 -17.33
N ASP A 133 10.85 6.27 -18.59
CA ASP A 133 10.24 7.47 -19.18
C ASP A 133 9.05 7.95 -18.36
N CYS A 134 8.18 7.02 -17.94
CA CYS A 134 7.05 7.31 -17.06
C CYS A 134 7.49 7.96 -15.75
N LEU A 135 8.54 7.44 -15.12
CA LEU A 135 9.06 8.02 -13.87
C LEU A 135 9.65 9.42 -14.08
N TYR A 136 10.33 9.69 -15.19
CA TYR A 136 10.78 11.05 -15.50
C TYR A 136 9.60 12.01 -15.70
N TRP A 137 8.55 11.60 -16.41
CA TRP A 137 7.35 12.43 -16.56
C TRP A 137 6.60 12.63 -15.22
N LEU A 138 6.60 11.63 -14.33
CA LEU A 138 6.06 11.78 -12.97
C LEU A 138 6.90 12.74 -12.12
N GLN A 139 8.23 12.70 -12.26
CA GLN A 139 9.15 13.64 -11.60
C GLN A 139 8.89 15.08 -12.07
N GLU A 140 8.70 15.31 -13.37
CA GLU A 140 8.31 16.64 -13.89
C GLU A 140 6.98 17.14 -13.28
N LEU A 141 6.00 16.25 -13.08
CA LEU A 141 4.72 16.60 -12.45
C LEU A 141 4.84 16.85 -10.94
N LYS A 142 5.81 16.20 -10.27
CA LYS A 142 6.21 16.53 -8.90
C LYS A 142 6.82 17.93 -8.83
N GLU A 143 7.73 18.26 -9.74
CA GLU A 143 8.36 19.58 -9.85
C GLU A 143 7.35 20.69 -10.19
N ALA A 144 6.37 20.38 -11.03
CA ALA A 144 5.24 21.26 -11.33
C ALA A 144 4.24 21.42 -10.16
N GLY A 145 4.41 20.68 -9.06
CA GLY A 145 3.62 20.81 -7.84
C GLY A 145 2.34 19.97 -7.78
N LEU A 146 2.05 19.14 -8.79
CA LEU A 146 0.86 18.28 -8.82
C LEU A 146 1.02 17.04 -7.93
N ILE A 147 2.25 16.62 -7.70
CA ILE A 147 2.61 15.51 -6.81
C ILE A 147 3.49 16.07 -5.69
N ARG A 148 3.20 15.72 -4.44
CA ARG A 148 4.03 16.08 -3.29
C ARG A 148 5.20 15.15 -3.15
N GLN A 149 4.93 13.85 -3.05
CA GLN A 149 5.94 12.81 -2.99
C GLN A 149 5.73 11.77 -4.08
N LEU A 150 6.83 11.23 -4.60
CA LEU A 150 6.83 10.12 -5.54
C LEU A 150 7.28 8.86 -4.81
N GLY A 151 6.60 7.74 -5.05
CA GLY A 151 6.96 6.43 -4.53
C GLY A 151 6.90 5.37 -5.62
N LEU A 152 7.26 4.16 -5.26
CA LEU A 152 7.22 2.98 -6.11
C LEU A 152 6.39 1.89 -5.44
N THR A 153 5.87 0.94 -6.22
CA THR A 153 5.22 -0.26 -5.69
C THR A 153 5.69 -1.51 -6.44
N ASN A 154 6.17 -2.49 -5.68
CA ASN A 154 6.74 -3.75 -6.13
C ASN A 154 7.98 -3.61 -7.03
N PHE A 155 8.76 -2.54 -6.87
CA PHE A 155 10.06 -2.45 -7.54
C PHE A 155 11.05 -3.44 -6.93
N ASP A 156 11.78 -4.18 -7.77
CA ASP A 156 12.88 -5.02 -7.29
C ASP A 156 14.12 -4.17 -6.96
N THR A 157 15.10 -4.80 -6.31
CA THR A 157 16.30 -4.09 -5.83
C THR A 157 17.16 -3.54 -6.97
N ALA A 158 17.20 -4.22 -8.11
CA ALA A 158 18.01 -3.78 -9.25
C ALA A 158 17.41 -2.54 -9.90
N HIS A 159 16.09 -2.54 -10.11
CA HIS A 159 15.39 -1.43 -10.72
C HIS A 159 15.23 -0.24 -9.78
N LEU A 160 14.99 -0.46 -8.48
CA LEU A 160 15.08 0.62 -7.49
C LEU A 160 16.45 1.30 -7.52
N ARG A 161 17.53 0.52 -7.64
CA ARG A 161 18.90 1.08 -7.76
C ARG A 161 19.06 1.92 -9.03
N ILE A 162 18.47 1.52 -10.15
CA ILE A 162 18.47 2.35 -11.36
C ILE A 162 17.77 3.68 -11.06
N VAL A 163 16.54 3.65 -10.51
CA VAL A 163 15.76 4.85 -10.21
C VAL A 163 16.53 5.86 -9.35
N VAL A 164 17.06 5.41 -8.21
CA VAL A 164 17.75 6.32 -7.26
C VAL A 164 19.09 6.85 -7.79
N ASN A 165 19.68 6.22 -8.82
CA ASN A 165 20.89 6.72 -9.49
C ASN A 165 20.60 7.50 -10.78
N SER A 166 19.34 7.55 -11.21
CA SER A 166 18.87 8.30 -12.39
C SER A 166 18.41 9.72 -12.04
N GLY A 167 18.57 10.17 -10.79
CA GLY A 167 18.12 11.48 -10.33
C GLY A 167 16.61 11.61 -10.08
N ILE A 168 15.87 10.50 -10.13
CA ILE A 168 14.43 10.46 -9.83
C ILE A 168 14.26 10.36 -8.31
N GLU A 169 13.51 11.31 -7.73
CA GLU A 169 13.38 11.44 -6.29
C GLU A 169 12.17 10.67 -5.75
N VAL A 170 12.41 9.40 -5.38
CA VAL A 170 11.41 8.56 -4.71
C VAL A 170 11.63 8.50 -3.20
N VAL A 171 10.56 8.59 -2.42
CA VAL A 171 10.62 8.53 -0.94
C VAL A 171 10.28 7.15 -0.38
N SER A 172 9.61 6.31 -1.18
CA SER A 172 9.18 5.00 -0.74
C SER A 172 9.20 3.94 -1.84
N ASN A 173 9.37 2.68 -1.46
CA ASN A 173 9.01 1.52 -2.26
C ASN A 173 8.07 0.62 -1.44
N GLN A 174 6.83 0.46 -1.91
CA GLN A 174 5.85 -0.40 -1.29
C GLN A 174 6.05 -1.85 -1.73
N VAL A 175 6.26 -2.77 -0.78
CA VAL A 175 6.62 -4.17 -1.06
C VAL A 175 5.86 -5.14 -0.16
N CYS A 176 5.70 -6.39 -0.61
CA CYS A 176 5.19 -7.42 0.28
C CYS A 176 6.27 -7.77 1.31
N TYR A 177 5.92 -7.72 2.59
CA TYR A 177 6.83 -8.10 3.66
C TYR A 177 6.06 -8.60 4.87
N SER A 178 6.42 -9.80 5.35
CA SER A 178 5.83 -10.45 6.52
C SER A 178 6.78 -11.50 7.08
N LEU A 179 6.36 -12.21 8.13
CA LEU A 179 7.14 -13.32 8.67
C LEU A 179 7.37 -14.46 7.67
N ILE A 180 6.48 -14.62 6.69
CA ILE A 180 6.56 -15.64 5.64
C ILE A 180 7.11 -15.10 4.30
N ASP A 181 7.25 -13.78 4.15
CA ASP A 181 7.87 -13.16 2.98
C ASP A 181 8.92 -12.14 3.43
N GLN A 182 10.18 -12.58 3.41
CA GLN A 182 11.32 -11.77 3.83
C GLN A 182 12.19 -11.32 2.67
N ARG A 183 11.70 -11.35 1.42
CA ARG A 183 12.50 -11.00 0.23
C ARG A 183 13.08 -9.59 0.30
N ALA A 184 12.42 -8.68 1.01
CA ALA A 184 12.92 -7.32 1.22
C ALA A 184 13.99 -7.18 2.32
N ARG A 185 14.24 -8.20 3.17
CA ARG A 185 15.11 -8.11 4.37
C ARG A 185 16.59 -7.83 4.05
N GLY A 186 17.07 -8.21 2.87
CA GLY A 186 18.47 -8.05 2.46
C GLY A 186 18.73 -6.80 1.61
N ALA A 187 19.26 -7.01 0.40
CA ALA A 187 19.75 -5.93 -0.48
C ALA A 187 18.74 -4.79 -0.73
N MET A 188 17.44 -5.09 -0.73
CA MET A 188 16.37 -4.08 -0.82
C MET A 188 16.40 -3.11 0.37
N SER A 189 16.38 -3.62 1.60
CA SER A 189 16.36 -2.79 2.80
C SER A 189 17.65 -1.99 2.95
N GLU A 190 18.80 -2.58 2.63
CA GLU A 190 20.11 -1.91 2.64
C GLU A 190 20.16 -0.76 1.63
N LEU A 191 19.67 -0.99 0.41
CA LEU A 191 19.61 0.05 -0.62
C LEU A 191 18.69 1.18 -0.16
N CYS A 192 17.51 0.84 0.37
CA CYS A 192 16.56 1.82 0.90
C CYS A 192 17.19 2.69 2.00
N GLN A 193 17.86 2.06 2.98
CA GLN A 193 18.56 2.77 4.05
C GLN A 193 19.65 3.71 3.53
N ARG A 194 20.48 3.25 2.57
CA ARG A 194 21.55 4.08 1.98
C ARG A 194 21.05 5.31 1.25
N HIS A 195 19.90 5.21 0.57
CA HIS A 195 19.35 6.29 -0.26
C HIS A 195 18.20 7.06 0.42
N GLY A 196 17.91 6.80 1.70
CA GLY A 196 16.84 7.48 2.43
C GLY A 196 15.42 7.10 1.97
N VAL A 197 15.27 6.02 1.19
CA VAL A 197 13.96 5.50 0.75
C VAL A 197 13.36 4.65 1.87
N LYS A 198 12.07 4.81 2.17
CA LYS A 198 11.37 3.96 3.14
C LYS A 198 10.67 2.77 2.47
N LEU A 199 10.53 1.67 3.20
CA LEU A 199 9.70 0.55 2.77
C LEU A 199 8.29 0.69 3.36
N LEU A 200 7.28 0.67 2.50
CA LEU A 200 5.88 0.54 2.92
C LEU A 200 5.51 -0.95 2.79
N ALA A 201 5.35 -1.65 3.91
CA ALA A 201 5.09 -3.08 3.89
C ALA A 201 3.58 -3.35 3.76
N PHE A 202 3.18 -4.11 2.73
CA PHE A 202 1.85 -4.70 2.66
C PHE A 202 1.90 -6.21 2.93
N GLY A 203 0.77 -6.77 3.34
CA GLY A 203 0.68 -8.21 3.64
C GLY A 203 1.35 -8.62 4.95
N THR A 204 1.61 -7.65 5.83
CA THR A 204 2.26 -7.84 7.13
C THR A 204 1.57 -8.88 8.01
N VAL A 205 0.24 -9.02 7.89
CA VAL A 205 -0.58 -10.03 8.60
C VAL A 205 -1.08 -11.16 7.68
N ALA A 206 -0.50 -11.31 6.49
CA ALA A 206 -0.84 -12.34 5.50
C ALA A 206 -2.36 -12.47 5.25
N GLY A 207 -3.08 -11.37 5.03
CA GLY A 207 -4.53 -11.40 4.79
C GLY A 207 -5.36 -11.86 5.99
N GLY A 208 -4.79 -11.73 7.19
CA GLY A 208 -5.39 -12.18 8.45
C GLY A 208 -4.99 -13.59 8.86
N PHE A 209 -4.19 -14.31 8.06
CA PHE A 209 -3.72 -15.66 8.43
C PHE A 209 -2.78 -15.65 9.64
N LEU A 210 -2.00 -14.58 9.83
CA LEU A 210 -1.17 -14.39 11.03
C LEU A 210 -2.04 -13.90 12.20
N SER A 211 -2.96 -14.74 12.67
CA SER A 211 -3.83 -14.46 13.81
C SER A 211 -4.32 -15.74 14.49
N GLU A 212 -4.79 -15.62 15.73
CA GLU A 212 -5.35 -16.73 16.52
C GLU A 212 -6.56 -17.41 15.84
N ARG A 213 -7.29 -16.68 14.97
CA ARG A 213 -8.43 -17.21 14.20
C ARG A 213 -8.06 -18.48 13.41
N TRP A 214 -6.80 -18.59 12.99
CA TRP A 214 -6.30 -19.68 12.17
C TRP A 214 -5.45 -20.69 12.95
N LEU A 215 -5.16 -20.44 14.22
CA LEU A 215 -4.36 -21.34 15.06
C LEU A 215 -5.10 -22.65 15.31
N GLY A 216 -4.43 -23.78 15.04
CA GLY A 216 -4.99 -25.13 15.21
C GLY A 216 -6.13 -25.47 14.25
N LYS A 217 -6.37 -24.65 13.22
CA LYS A 217 -7.40 -24.91 12.21
C LYS A 217 -6.85 -25.82 11.11
N PRO A 218 -7.70 -26.70 10.53
CA PRO A 218 -7.34 -27.42 9.31
C PRO A 218 -7.07 -26.43 8.18
N GLU A 219 -6.33 -26.88 7.17
CA GLU A 219 -6.06 -26.07 5.98
C GLU A 219 -7.40 -25.69 5.31
N PRO A 220 -7.63 -24.40 5.02
CA PRO A 220 -8.85 -23.99 4.35
C PRO A 220 -8.86 -24.52 2.92
N ALA A 221 -9.99 -25.10 2.51
CA ALA A 221 -10.26 -25.38 1.11
C ALA A 221 -10.34 -24.07 0.31
N GLY A 222 -9.94 -24.08 -0.96
CA GLY A 222 -9.84 -22.86 -1.78
C GLY A 222 -11.16 -22.09 -1.94
N ASP A 223 -12.29 -22.81 -1.95
CA ASP A 223 -13.65 -22.26 -2.01
C ASP A 223 -14.13 -21.61 -0.69
N SER A 224 -13.49 -21.94 0.43
CA SER A 224 -13.81 -21.37 1.74
C SER A 224 -13.18 -19.98 1.98
N LEU A 225 -12.28 -19.54 1.10
CA LEU A 225 -11.62 -18.24 1.19
C LEU A 225 -12.56 -17.14 0.66
N GLN A 226 -12.95 -16.21 1.54
CA GLN A 226 -14.01 -15.25 1.24
C GLN A 226 -13.50 -13.95 0.60
N THR A 227 -12.20 -13.66 0.73
CA THR A 227 -11.60 -12.39 0.30
C THR A 227 -10.44 -12.61 -0.66
N TRP A 228 -10.19 -11.65 -1.55
CA TRP A 228 -9.01 -11.67 -2.43
C TRP A 228 -7.69 -11.72 -1.66
N SER A 229 -7.66 -11.10 -0.48
CA SER A 229 -6.48 -11.16 0.40
C SER A 229 -6.20 -12.59 0.85
N GLN A 230 -7.22 -13.30 1.36
CA GLN A 230 -7.05 -14.69 1.77
C GLN A 230 -6.59 -15.58 0.60
N MET A 231 -7.22 -15.44 -0.58
CA MET A 231 -6.80 -16.19 -1.78
C MET A 231 -5.34 -15.88 -2.17
N LYS A 232 -4.92 -14.62 -2.09
CA LYS A 232 -3.52 -14.21 -2.35
C LYS A 232 -2.56 -14.84 -1.34
N TYR A 233 -2.79 -14.64 -0.05
CA TYR A 233 -1.80 -15.05 0.96
C TYR A 233 -1.80 -16.54 1.25
N LYS A 234 -2.88 -17.27 0.93
CA LYS A 234 -2.82 -18.74 0.92
C LYS A 234 -1.75 -19.26 -0.05
N ARG A 235 -1.63 -18.67 -1.24
CA ARG A 235 -0.55 -19.01 -2.19
C ARG A 235 0.84 -18.67 -1.66
N PHE A 236 0.97 -17.62 -0.85
CA PHE A 236 2.23 -17.28 -0.19
C PHE A 236 2.59 -18.32 0.88
N ILE A 237 1.61 -18.75 1.67
CA ILE A 237 1.77 -19.83 2.64
C ILE A 237 2.22 -21.12 1.94
N ASP A 238 1.57 -21.47 0.83
CA ASP A 238 1.91 -22.66 0.03
C ASP A 238 3.34 -22.60 -0.49
N THR A 239 3.73 -21.45 -1.04
CA THR A 239 5.09 -21.21 -1.53
C THR A 239 6.13 -21.24 -0.41
N ALA A 240 5.78 -20.78 0.79
CA ALA A 240 6.67 -20.71 1.95
C ALA A 240 6.87 -22.06 2.68
N GLY A 241 6.13 -23.10 2.29
CA GLY A 241 6.26 -24.45 2.87
C GLY A 241 4.93 -25.15 3.18
N GLY A 242 3.79 -24.51 2.93
CA GLY A 242 2.47 -25.10 3.14
C GLY A 242 1.91 -24.90 4.56
N TRP A 243 0.74 -25.49 4.78
CA TRP A 243 -0.07 -25.20 5.97
C TRP A 243 0.53 -25.74 7.28
N GLU A 244 1.16 -26.91 7.26
CA GLU A 244 1.72 -27.51 8.47
C GLU A 244 2.89 -26.68 9.07
N PRO A 245 3.91 -26.28 8.28
CA PRO A 245 4.93 -25.33 8.76
C PRO A 245 4.32 -23.99 9.19
N PHE A 246 3.29 -23.51 8.49
CA PHE A 246 2.59 -22.29 8.87
C PHE A 246 1.89 -22.42 10.23
N GLN A 247 1.29 -23.57 10.56
CA GLN A 247 0.72 -23.83 11.88
C GLN A 247 1.78 -23.89 12.98
N ALA A 248 2.98 -24.42 12.68
CA ALA A 248 4.10 -24.37 13.62
C ALA A 248 4.56 -22.92 13.90
N LEU A 249 4.59 -22.08 12.85
CA LEU A 249 4.81 -20.65 13.00
C LEU A 249 3.73 -20.01 13.89
N LEU A 250 2.44 -20.25 13.63
CA LEU A 250 1.35 -19.67 14.43
C LEU A 250 1.44 -20.07 15.91
N ARG A 251 1.75 -21.34 16.23
CA ARG A 251 1.97 -21.78 17.62
C ARG A 251 3.09 -21.00 18.28
N THR A 252 4.23 -20.85 17.59
CA THR A 252 5.37 -20.08 18.10
C THR A 252 4.99 -18.62 18.34
N LEU A 253 4.25 -18.00 17.41
CA LEU A 253 3.80 -16.63 17.56
C LEU A 253 2.83 -16.46 18.72
N ALA A 254 1.92 -17.41 18.93
CA ALA A 254 1.00 -17.39 20.08
C ALA A 254 1.75 -17.45 21.42
N GLU A 255 2.75 -18.34 21.55
CA GLU A 255 3.58 -18.40 22.76
C GLU A 255 4.34 -17.10 23.01
N VAL A 256 4.87 -16.45 21.97
CA VAL A 256 5.55 -15.16 22.08
C VAL A 256 4.57 -14.06 22.46
N ALA A 257 3.40 -14.01 21.81
CA ALA A 257 2.34 -13.05 22.09
C ALA A 257 1.88 -13.13 23.55
N GLU A 258 1.61 -14.34 24.05
CA GLU A 258 1.23 -14.59 25.45
C GLU A 258 2.29 -14.09 26.44
N ARG A 259 3.58 -14.36 26.18
CA ARG A 259 4.68 -13.88 27.03
C ARG A 259 4.79 -12.36 27.09
N HIS A 260 4.39 -11.67 26.03
CA HIS A 260 4.45 -10.22 25.92
C HIS A 260 3.11 -9.52 26.22
N GLY A 261 2.03 -10.27 26.41
CA GLY A 261 0.69 -9.74 26.70
C GLY A 261 0.11 -8.91 25.55
N VAL A 262 0.39 -9.32 24.30
CA VAL A 262 -0.08 -8.65 23.05
C VAL A 262 -0.88 -9.58 22.18
#